data_AF-A0A948Q3F6-F1
#
_entry.id   AF-A0A948Q3F6-F1
#
_cell.length_a   1.000
_cell.length_b   1.000
_cell.length_c   1.000
_cell.angle_alpha   90.00
_cell.angle_beta   90.00
_cell.angle_gamma   90.00
#
_symmetry.space_group_name_H-M   'P 1'
#
loop_
_entity.id
_entity.type
_entity.pdbx_description
1 polymer ?
#
loop_
_entity_poly.entity_id
_entity_poly.type
_entity_poly.pdbx_seq_one_letter_code
_entity_poly.pdbx_strand_id
1 'polypeptide(L)'
;MNRVILVLAVLAVCLPAGGCSDDDPVSPSPGPDLEVTWPEARSLWSRSAAPHHGLDPEYVAATGDARQFAPAARVETRWFLPHDPVYRRYLEPHAEGDVRAQIEPTLELYLRAEDGVWEACSWGGITRGLGVKGISLDPWVHLEVWVNDFTVDPQMRRGRLHFDFGFLDEDFAWPQDGTGEMITGTYQDEDADGDGVFTYLEDLGLDGIPSSSDLYGVEYGSGADPFPYINGTEHNQIHDHEDLDGDGAFETFEACFTLAVDLSDTPAFVDVLADYPTSETGELADLGQTWRGFRLPLASARVVSSPPEMRAPDPDHVTHLRIWYEDQSAGGGAARRLQLARMAFTAEEP
;
A
#
# COMPACT_ATOMS: atom_id res chain seq x y z
N MET A 1 -64.89 -13.95 -10.07
CA MET A 1 -63.69 -14.29 -9.29
C MET A 1 -62.65 -13.22 -9.56
N ASN A 2 -62.49 -12.32 -8.59
CA ASN A 2 -61.65 -11.12 -8.66
C ASN A 2 -60.16 -11.48 -8.62
N ARG A 3 -59.35 -10.83 -9.47
CA ARG A 3 -57.96 -10.55 -9.17
C ARG A 3 -57.80 -9.03 -9.14
N VAL A 4 -57.44 -8.54 -7.95
CA VAL A 4 -57.11 -7.15 -7.67
C VAL A 4 -55.63 -6.96 -8.01
N ILE A 5 -55.32 -5.99 -8.87
CA ILE A 5 -53.97 -5.45 -9.05
C ILE A 5 -53.95 -4.14 -8.27
N LEU A 6 -53.13 -4.07 -7.23
CA LEU A 6 -52.90 -2.89 -6.42
C LEU A 6 -51.74 -2.12 -7.06
N VAL A 7 -52.00 -0.96 -7.65
CA VAL A 7 -50.96 -0.01 -8.08
C VAL A 7 -50.85 1.04 -6.98
N LEU A 8 -49.71 1.07 -6.30
CA LEU A 8 -49.37 2.07 -5.29
C LEU A 8 -48.97 3.36 -6.03
N ALA A 9 -49.80 4.39 -5.97
CA ALA A 9 -49.45 5.74 -6.43
C ALA A 9 -48.90 6.53 -5.24
N VAL A 10 -47.63 6.95 -5.31
CA VAL A 10 -47.03 7.88 -4.35
C VAL A 10 -47.39 9.30 -4.76
N LEU A 11 -48.15 9.97 -3.89
CA LEU A 11 -48.58 11.35 -4.02
C LEU A 11 -47.48 12.27 -3.46
N ALA A 12 -46.74 12.98 -4.32
CA ALA A 12 -45.82 14.02 -3.89
C ALA A 12 -46.58 15.33 -3.68
N VAL A 13 -46.59 15.82 -2.43
CA VAL A 13 -47.17 17.11 -2.04
C VAL A 13 -46.07 18.16 -2.13
N CYS A 14 -46.16 19.08 -3.09
CA CYS A 14 -45.32 20.28 -3.14
C CYS A 14 -45.94 21.39 -2.28
N LEU A 15 -45.18 21.89 -1.31
CA LEU A 15 -45.44 23.17 -0.64
C LEU A 15 -44.54 24.24 -1.25
N PRO A 16 -45.03 25.44 -1.58
CA PRO A 16 -44.19 26.53 -2.04
C PRO A 16 -43.67 27.34 -0.84
N ALA A 17 -42.38 27.62 -0.83
CA ALA A 17 -41.82 28.70 -0.03
C ALA A 17 -41.04 29.63 -0.97
N GLY A 18 -41.56 30.83 -1.12
CA GLY A 18 -40.90 31.92 -1.83
C GLY A 18 -39.83 32.58 -0.97
N GLY A 19 -38.81 33.09 -1.65
CA GLY A 19 -37.78 33.99 -1.12
C GLY A 19 -36.88 34.38 -2.28
N CYS A 20 -37.18 35.49 -2.93
CA CYS A 20 -36.32 36.09 -3.95
C CYS A 20 -35.14 36.77 -3.26
N SER A 21 -33.95 36.19 -3.36
CA SER A 21 -32.67 36.89 -3.30
C SER A 21 -31.91 36.56 -4.57
N ASP A 22 -31.71 37.56 -5.43
CA ASP A 22 -30.88 37.49 -6.64
C ASP A 22 -29.40 37.50 -6.26
N ASP A 23 -28.97 36.48 -5.50
CA ASP A 23 -27.58 36.05 -5.44
C ASP A 23 -27.60 34.62 -5.95
N ASP A 24 -27.29 34.41 -7.24
CA ASP A 24 -26.99 33.08 -7.74
C ASP A 24 -25.79 32.57 -6.94
N PRO A 25 -25.91 31.55 -6.06
CA PRO A 25 -24.74 30.83 -5.64
C PRO A 25 -24.26 30.13 -6.92
N VAL A 26 -23.18 30.65 -7.50
CA VAL A 26 -22.31 29.82 -8.33
C VAL A 26 -22.00 28.64 -7.43
N SER A 27 -22.70 27.53 -7.68
CA SER A 27 -22.38 26.26 -7.05
C SER A 27 -20.89 26.09 -7.34
N PRO A 28 -20.02 25.97 -6.33
CA PRO A 28 -18.65 25.59 -6.62
C PRO A 28 -18.79 24.31 -7.42
N SER A 29 -18.33 24.36 -8.68
CA SER A 29 -18.06 23.13 -9.41
C SER A 29 -17.23 22.29 -8.45
N PRO A 30 -17.59 21.03 -8.16
CA PRO A 30 -16.68 20.17 -7.42
C PRO A 30 -15.37 20.23 -8.21
N GLY A 31 -14.34 20.83 -7.60
CA GLY A 31 -13.00 20.72 -8.12
C GLY A 31 -12.63 19.23 -8.14
N PRO A 32 -11.63 18.83 -8.93
CA PRO A 32 -11.06 17.50 -8.84
C PRO A 32 -10.26 17.38 -7.54
N ASP A 33 -10.91 17.50 -6.38
CA ASP A 33 -10.38 17.04 -5.10
C ASP A 33 -10.55 15.52 -5.07
N LEU A 34 -9.94 14.83 -6.05
CA LEU A 34 -9.73 13.40 -6.01
C LEU A 34 -8.43 13.17 -5.25
N GLU A 35 -8.45 13.43 -3.94
CA GLU A 35 -7.46 12.82 -3.06
C GLU A 35 -7.70 11.31 -3.15
N VAL A 36 -6.90 10.61 -3.94
CA VAL A 36 -6.99 9.15 -3.98
C VAL A 36 -6.24 8.66 -2.75
N THR A 37 -6.99 8.34 -1.69
CA THR A 37 -6.48 7.77 -0.45
C THR A 37 -6.33 6.27 -0.62
N TRP A 38 -5.08 5.81 -0.59
CA TRP A 38 -4.74 4.41 -0.89
C TRP A 38 -4.69 3.42 0.30
N PRO A 39 -4.51 3.83 1.58
CA PRO A 39 -4.37 2.85 2.67
C PRO A 39 -5.72 2.26 3.15
N GLU A 40 -6.86 2.67 2.56
CA GLU A 40 -8.18 2.44 3.17
C GLU A 40 -8.67 0.99 3.15
N ALA A 41 -8.25 0.17 2.18
CA ALA A 41 -8.68 -1.22 2.09
C ALA A 41 -7.50 -2.17 1.89
N ARG A 42 -7.20 -2.96 2.93
CA ARG A 42 -6.14 -3.99 2.89
C ARG A 42 -6.32 -5.00 1.75
N SER A 43 -7.56 -5.24 1.31
CA SER A 43 -7.92 -6.21 0.28
C SER A 43 -7.63 -5.73 -1.14
N LEU A 44 -7.19 -4.48 -1.31
CA LEU A 44 -6.76 -3.95 -2.60
C LEU A 44 -5.25 -4.10 -2.82
N TRP A 45 -4.56 -4.74 -1.87
CA TRP A 45 -3.13 -4.94 -1.88
C TRP A 45 -2.83 -6.43 -1.90
N SER A 46 -1.83 -6.80 -2.67
CA SER A 46 -1.31 -8.14 -2.83
C SER A 46 0.15 -8.20 -2.40
N ARG A 47 0.69 -9.43 -2.30
CA ARG A 47 2.14 -9.62 -2.22
C ARG A 47 2.81 -8.94 -3.41
N SER A 48 4.05 -8.51 -3.21
CA SER A 48 4.82 -7.85 -4.25
C SER A 48 5.86 -8.78 -4.87
N ALA A 49 6.08 -8.62 -6.18
CA ALA A 49 7.23 -9.17 -6.88
C ALA A 49 8.52 -8.51 -6.37
N ALA A 50 9.67 -9.12 -6.66
CA ALA A 50 10.95 -8.60 -6.21
C ALA A 50 11.23 -7.22 -6.83
N PRO A 51 11.63 -6.20 -6.05
CA PRO A 51 11.86 -4.87 -6.60
C PRO A 51 13.10 -4.86 -7.50
N HIS A 52 12.93 -4.46 -8.77
CA HIS A 52 14.03 -4.26 -9.69
C HIS A 52 14.63 -2.87 -9.51
N HIS A 53 15.33 -2.72 -8.39
CA HIS A 53 16.13 -1.56 -8.09
C HIS A 53 17.56 -1.73 -8.66
N GLY A 54 18.22 -0.63 -9.03
CA GLY A 54 19.61 -0.67 -9.47
C GLY A 54 19.86 -1.34 -10.84
N LEU A 55 18.81 -1.52 -11.67
CA LEU A 55 18.96 -1.98 -13.05
C LEU A 55 19.18 -0.83 -14.03
N ASP A 56 18.63 0.36 -13.73
CA ASP A 56 18.83 1.54 -14.56
C ASP A 56 20.24 2.15 -14.39
N PRO A 57 21.03 2.30 -15.46
CA PRO A 57 22.38 2.86 -15.37
C PRO A 57 22.45 4.30 -14.88
N GLU A 58 21.44 5.14 -15.17
CA GLU A 58 21.40 6.53 -14.70
C GLU A 58 21.12 6.57 -13.20
N TYR A 59 20.23 5.71 -12.71
CA TYR A 59 20.00 5.50 -11.29
C TYR A 59 21.29 5.11 -10.56
N VAL A 60 21.96 4.04 -11.04
CA VAL A 60 23.21 3.55 -10.43
C VAL A 60 24.29 4.64 -10.46
N ALA A 61 24.40 5.40 -11.55
CA ALA A 61 25.36 6.50 -11.65
C ALA A 61 25.06 7.64 -10.66
N ALA A 62 23.78 7.92 -10.39
CA ALA A 62 23.35 9.00 -9.50
C ALA A 62 23.43 8.62 -8.01
N THR A 63 23.10 7.38 -7.66
CA THR A 63 22.96 6.92 -6.25
C THR A 63 24.11 6.04 -5.79
N GLY A 64 24.83 5.40 -6.73
CA GLY A 64 25.81 4.36 -6.43
C GLY A 64 25.17 3.03 -6.01
N ASP A 65 23.84 2.92 -6.01
CA ASP A 65 23.12 1.72 -5.60
C ASP A 65 22.81 0.82 -6.80
N ALA A 66 23.56 -0.28 -6.90
CA ALA A 66 23.41 -1.32 -7.91
C ALA A 66 22.94 -2.65 -7.31
N ARG A 67 22.35 -2.62 -6.10
CA ARG A 67 21.87 -3.84 -5.45
C ARG A 67 20.66 -4.38 -6.19
N GLN A 68 20.61 -5.69 -6.28
CA GLN A 68 19.46 -6.41 -6.83
C GLN A 68 18.80 -7.18 -5.69
N PHE A 69 17.47 -7.14 -5.67
CA PHE A 69 16.65 -7.81 -4.67
C PHE A 69 16.13 -9.10 -5.29
N ALA A 70 16.51 -10.24 -4.71
CA ALA A 70 16.09 -11.54 -5.21
C ALA A 70 14.76 -11.97 -4.54
N PRO A 71 13.90 -12.73 -5.23
CA PRO A 71 12.72 -13.38 -4.65
C PRO A 71 12.99 -14.07 -3.30
N ALA A 72 14.09 -14.84 -3.23
CA ALA A 72 14.48 -15.56 -2.01
C ALA A 72 14.92 -14.67 -0.83
N ALA A 73 15.17 -13.37 -1.06
CA ALA A 73 15.50 -12.41 -0.02
C ALA A 73 14.26 -11.68 0.55
N ARG A 74 13.06 -12.04 0.07
CA ARG A 74 11.79 -11.50 0.60
C ARG A 74 11.63 -11.93 2.06
N VAL A 75 11.55 -10.95 2.94
CA VAL A 75 11.18 -11.18 4.34
C VAL A 75 9.69 -11.46 4.43
N GLU A 76 9.28 -12.12 5.51
CA GLU A 76 7.87 -12.28 5.79
C GLU A 76 7.20 -10.91 5.87
N THR A 77 6.19 -10.70 5.02
CA THR A 77 5.49 -9.42 4.89
C THR A 77 4.02 -9.66 5.12
N ARG A 78 3.44 -8.93 6.06
CA ARG A 78 2.00 -8.95 6.38
C ARG A 78 1.46 -7.53 6.35
N TRP A 79 0.26 -7.36 5.84
CA TRP A 79 -0.42 -6.07 5.79
C TRP A 79 -1.86 -6.18 6.29
N PHE A 80 -2.24 -5.30 7.20
CA PHE A 80 -3.54 -5.36 7.87
C PHE A 80 -3.96 -4.00 8.39
N LEU A 81 -5.24 -3.88 8.77
CA LEU A 81 -5.69 -2.75 9.57
C LEU A 81 -5.16 -2.92 11.00
N PRO A 82 -4.60 -1.88 11.64
CA PRO A 82 -4.12 -1.96 13.02
C PRO A 82 -5.16 -2.56 13.97
N HIS A 83 -4.72 -3.44 14.87
CA HIS A 83 -5.59 -4.00 15.92
C HIS A 83 -6.17 -2.88 16.81
N ASP A 84 -5.30 -1.96 17.22
CA ASP A 84 -5.69 -0.79 18.00
C ASP A 84 -5.94 0.38 17.05
N PRO A 85 -7.07 1.09 17.17
CA PRO A 85 -7.41 2.17 16.27
C PRO A 85 -6.40 3.32 16.37
N VAL A 86 -5.98 3.81 15.21
CA VAL A 86 -5.24 5.06 15.10
C VAL A 86 -6.26 6.19 15.12
N TYR A 87 -6.07 7.16 16.01
CA TYR A 87 -6.96 8.32 16.11
C TYR A 87 -6.32 9.52 15.41
N ARG A 88 -7.15 10.39 14.83
CA ARG A 88 -6.71 11.62 14.15
C ARG A 88 -5.81 12.51 15.03
N ARG A 89 -6.04 12.50 16.34
CA ARG A 89 -5.20 13.19 17.34
C ARG A 89 -3.74 12.74 17.38
N TYR A 90 -3.42 11.57 16.84
CA TYR A 90 -2.05 11.06 16.78
C TYR A 90 -1.26 11.74 15.66
N LEU A 91 -1.94 12.21 14.60
CA LEU A 91 -1.36 12.96 13.47
C LEU A 91 -1.55 14.47 13.65
N GLU A 92 -2.68 14.88 14.25
CA GLU A 92 -3.06 16.27 14.49
C GLU A 92 -3.30 16.50 16.01
N PRO A 93 -2.24 16.70 16.83
CA PRO A 93 -2.39 16.85 18.28
C PRO A 93 -3.31 17.99 18.72
N HIS A 94 -3.41 19.05 17.92
CA HIS A 94 -4.30 20.19 18.16
C HIS A 94 -5.77 19.95 17.79
N ALA A 95 -6.12 18.79 17.21
CA ALA A 95 -7.51 18.48 16.86
C ALA A 95 -8.42 18.56 18.10
N GLU A 96 -9.53 19.29 17.97
CA GLU A 96 -10.50 19.53 19.04
C GLU A 96 -11.79 18.73 18.86
N GLY A 97 -12.53 18.54 19.96
CA GLY A 97 -13.86 17.94 19.96
C GLY A 97 -13.89 16.55 19.33
N ASP A 98 -14.90 16.30 18.50
CA ASP A 98 -15.14 15.01 17.88
C ASP A 98 -14.06 14.65 16.85
N VAL A 99 -13.42 15.64 16.21
CA VAL A 99 -12.34 15.42 15.22
C VAL A 99 -11.19 14.67 15.85
N ARG A 100 -10.85 14.98 17.11
CA ARG A 100 -9.81 14.31 17.89
C ARG A 100 -10.05 12.80 18.04
N ALA A 101 -11.31 12.39 18.16
CA ALA A 101 -11.73 11.02 18.40
C ALA A 101 -12.03 10.23 17.11
N GLN A 102 -11.93 10.87 15.94
CA GLN A 102 -12.10 10.19 14.65
C GLN A 102 -10.97 9.17 14.46
N ILE A 103 -11.33 8.02 13.90
CA ILE A 103 -10.39 6.98 13.49
C ILE A 103 -9.76 7.41 12.17
N GLU A 104 -8.43 7.34 12.11
CA GLU A 104 -7.64 7.58 10.92
C GLU A 104 -7.45 6.26 10.16
N PRO A 105 -7.93 6.15 8.90
CA PRO A 105 -7.68 4.99 8.07
C PRO A 105 -6.18 4.74 7.93
N THR A 106 -5.73 3.56 8.36
CA THR A 106 -4.32 3.22 8.47
C THR A 106 -4.09 1.81 7.98
N LEU A 107 -3.04 1.62 7.19
CA LEU A 107 -2.49 0.32 6.82
C LEU A 107 -1.25 0.06 7.67
N GLU A 108 -1.17 -1.10 8.32
CA GLU A 108 0.04 -1.54 9.02
C GLU A 108 0.78 -2.59 8.20
N LEU A 109 2.08 -2.37 7.99
CA LEU A 109 3.03 -3.34 7.45
C LEU A 109 3.81 -3.95 8.61
N TYR A 110 3.80 -5.27 8.69
CA TYR A 110 4.64 -6.07 9.58
C TYR A 110 5.62 -6.88 8.73
N LEU A 111 6.91 -6.65 8.95
CA LEU A 111 8.00 -7.21 8.16
C LEU A 111 8.94 -7.99 9.08
N ARG A 112 9.22 -9.25 8.81
CA ARG A 112 10.08 -10.08 9.68
C ARG A 112 11.09 -10.91 8.87
N ALA A 113 12.38 -10.66 9.12
CA ALA A 113 13.44 -11.51 8.60
C ALA A 113 13.39 -12.90 9.28
N GLU A 114 13.47 -13.97 8.48
CA GLU A 114 13.25 -15.35 8.94
C GLU A 114 14.31 -15.81 9.97
N ASP A 115 15.57 -15.48 9.75
CA ASP A 115 16.69 -15.76 10.66
C ASP A 115 16.85 -14.68 11.75
N GLY A 116 15.95 -13.70 11.74
CA GLY A 116 15.95 -12.56 12.64
C GLY A 116 16.96 -11.46 12.31
N VAL A 117 17.62 -11.52 11.15
CA VAL A 117 18.63 -10.55 10.72
C VAL A 117 18.25 -9.98 9.36
N TRP A 118 18.18 -8.66 9.27
CA TRP A 118 18.07 -7.98 7.98
C TRP A 118 19.42 -8.01 7.26
N GLU A 119 19.44 -8.59 6.06
CA GLU A 119 20.57 -8.53 5.15
C GLU A 119 20.49 -7.30 4.25
N ALA A 120 21.59 -6.96 3.58
CA ALA A 120 21.68 -5.77 2.73
C ALA A 120 20.69 -5.75 1.56
N CYS A 121 20.20 -6.92 1.13
CA CYS A 121 19.18 -7.07 0.09
C CYS A 121 17.89 -7.71 0.64
N SER A 122 17.70 -7.77 1.96
CA SER A 122 16.41 -8.18 2.53
C SER A 122 15.37 -7.11 2.24
N TRP A 123 14.19 -7.53 1.79
CA TRP A 123 13.12 -6.63 1.40
C TRP A 123 11.76 -7.22 1.71
N GLY A 124 10.74 -6.38 1.89
CA GLY A 124 9.37 -6.83 1.96
C GLY A 124 8.43 -5.74 1.46
N GLY A 125 7.39 -6.11 0.74
CA GLY A 125 6.53 -5.15 0.07
C GLY A 125 5.19 -5.70 -0.37
N ILE A 126 4.31 -4.77 -0.74
CA ILE A 126 2.98 -5.01 -1.25
C ILE A 126 2.78 -4.23 -2.56
N THR A 127 2.03 -4.80 -3.48
CA THR A 127 1.67 -4.17 -4.75
C THR A 127 0.16 -4.03 -4.86
N ARG A 128 -0.29 -3.00 -5.55
CA ARG A 128 -1.68 -2.81 -5.96
C ARG A 128 -1.72 -2.50 -7.46
N GLY A 129 -2.59 -3.20 -8.17
CA GLY A 129 -3.00 -2.82 -9.51
C GLY A 129 -3.99 -1.65 -9.50
N LEU A 130 -3.86 -0.76 -10.47
CA LEU A 130 -4.67 0.44 -10.67
C LEU A 130 -5.66 0.28 -11.83
N GLY A 131 -5.73 -0.93 -12.39
CA GLY A 131 -6.57 -1.29 -13.52
C GLY A 131 -5.84 -1.14 -14.86
N VAL A 132 -6.33 -1.88 -15.87
CA VAL A 132 -5.86 -1.89 -17.28
C VAL A 132 -5.58 -0.52 -17.89
N LYS A 133 -6.34 0.52 -17.49
CA LYS A 133 -6.16 1.88 -18.04
C LYS A 133 -5.08 2.68 -17.33
N GLY A 134 -4.66 2.23 -16.16
CA GLY A 134 -3.82 2.96 -15.23
C GLY A 134 -4.40 4.31 -14.82
N ILE A 135 -3.55 5.10 -14.19
CA ILE A 135 -3.78 6.51 -13.87
C ILE A 135 -2.68 7.37 -14.50
N SER A 136 -2.99 8.64 -14.79
CA SER A 136 -1.98 9.64 -15.13
C SER A 136 -1.60 10.41 -13.87
N LEU A 137 -0.29 10.66 -13.73
CA LEU A 137 0.29 11.46 -12.65
C LEU A 137 0.47 12.94 -13.01
N ASP A 138 0.18 13.33 -14.25
CA ASP A 138 0.27 14.71 -14.73
C ASP A 138 -0.40 15.78 -13.84
N PRO A 139 -1.58 15.55 -13.24
CA PRO A 139 -2.22 16.57 -12.40
C PRO A 139 -1.57 16.73 -11.02
N TRP A 140 -0.63 15.85 -10.64
CA TRP A 140 -0.08 15.77 -9.30
C TRP A 140 1.37 16.27 -9.26
N VAL A 141 1.79 16.76 -8.09
CA VAL A 141 3.15 17.29 -7.87
C VAL A 141 3.84 16.63 -6.70
N HIS A 142 3.09 16.06 -5.74
CA HIS A 142 3.65 15.35 -4.61
C HIS A 142 2.98 14.00 -4.41
N LEU A 143 3.74 13.08 -3.82
CA LEU A 143 3.20 11.98 -3.03
C LEU A 143 3.28 12.39 -1.55
N GLU A 144 2.14 12.45 -0.89
CA GLU A 144 2.05 12.66 0.56
C GLU A 144 1.77 11.34 1.27
N VAL A 145 2.40 11.15 2.43
CA VAL A 145 2.22 9.96 3.27
C VAL A 145 2.56 10.28 4.71
N TRP A 146 1.76 9.77 5.64
CA TRP A 146 2.08 9.76 7.05
C TRP A 146 2.60 8.39 7.46
N VAL A 147 3.77 8.37 8.10
CA VAL A 147 4.44 7.14 8.53
C VAL A 147 4.63 7.17 10.04
N ASN A 148 4.28 6.08 10.71
CA ASN A 148 4.66 5.79 12.08
C ASN A 148 5.54 4.54 12.10
N ASP A 149 6.78 4.70 12.57
CA ASP A 149 7.82 3.66 12.63
C ASP A 149 8.09 3.14 14.04
N PHE A 150 7.27 3.59 15.00
CA PHE A 150 7.34 3.26 16.41
C PHE A 150 8.69 3.53 17.10
N THR A 151 9.51 4.41 16.53
CA THR A 151 10.88 4.69 16.99
C THR A 151 11.00 6.09 17.57
N VAL A 152 10.82 6.17 18.91
CA VAL A 152 10.77 7.44 19.66
C VAL A 152 12.10 8.18 19.65
N ASP A 153 13.23 7.47 19.77
CA ASP A 153 14.55 8.07 19.66
C ASP A 153 14.91 8.26 18.17
N PRO A 154 15.03 9.51 17.68
CA PRO A 154 15.32 9.77 16.27
C PRO A 154 16.65 9.16 15.81
N GLN A 155 17.61 8.96 16.70
CA GLN A 155 18.92 8.36 16.36
C GLN A 155 18.85 6.84 16.12
N MET A 156 17.74 6.21 16.50
CA MET A 156 17.50 4.77 16.31
C MET A 156 16.64 4.47 15.07
N ARG A 157 16.12 5.52 14.40
CA ARG A 157 15.34 5.38 13.16
C ARG A 157 16.22 4.82 12.06
N ARG A 158 15.66 3.96 11.22
CA ARG A 158 16.42 3.19 10.24
C ARG A 158 15.55 2.56 9.16
N GLY A 159 16.21 2.24 8.06
CA GLY A 159 15.60 1.62 6.89
C GLY A 159 14.93 2.64 5.97
N ARG A 160 14.56 2.14 4.80
CA ARG A 160 14.07 2.95 3.68
C ARG A 160 12.76 2.37 3.19
N LEU A 161 11.75 3.24 3.14
CA LEU A 161 10.44 2.95 2.57
C LEU A 161 10.41 3.52 1.16
N HIS A 162 10.08 2.68 0.19
CA HIS A 162 10.03 3.01 -1.22
C HIS A 162 8.59 2.95 -1.73
N PHE A 163 8.31 3.83 -2.67
CA PHE A 163 7.03 3.96 -3.37
C PHE A 163 7.32 3.90 -4.86
N ASP A 164 7.12 2.73 -5.44
CA ASP A 164 7.33 2.52 -6.86
C ASP A 164 6.00 2.63 -7.60
N PHE A 165 6.01 3.32 -8.73
CA PHE A 165 4.84 3.49 -9.58
C PHE A 165 5.23 3.42 -11.05
N GLY A 166 4.44 2.70 -11.82
CA GLY A 166 4.61 2.54 -13.25
C GLY A 166 3.95 1.25 -13.70
N PHE A 167 4.67 0.51 -14.54
CA PHE A 167 4.36 -0.86 -14.91
C PHE A 167 5.26 -1.77 -14.08
N LEU A 168 4.69 -2.67 -13.28
CA LEU A 168 5.45 -3.50 -12.34
C LEU A 168 5.34 -4.98 -12.68
N ASP A 169 6.33 -5.73 -12.23
CA ASP A 169 6.34 -7.18 -12.25
C ASP A 169 5.25 -7.73 -11.32
N GLU A 170 4.54 -8.75 -11.80
CA GLU A 170 3.44 -9.42 -11.14
C GLU A 170 3.80 -10.84 -10.68
N ASP A 171 5.01 -11.33 -10.98
CA ASP A 171 5.54 -12.61 -10.46
C ASP A 171 5.86 -12.47 -8.96
N PHE A 172 4.86 -12.69 -8.10
CA PHE A 172 4.97 -12.55 -6.65
C PHE A 172 4.67 -13.84 -5.87
N ALA A 173 4.01 -14.80 -6.50
CA ALA A 173 3.66 -16.10 -5.94
C ALA A 173 4.62 -17.15 -6.50
N TRP A 174 5.61 -17.51 -5.68
CA TRP A 174 6.67 -18.42 -6.07
C TRP A 174 6.55 -19.76 -5.36
N PRO A 175 5.80 -20.74 -5.93
CA PRO A 175 5.73 -22.07 -5.36
C PRO A 175 7.11 -22.73 -5.37
N GLN A 176 7.28 -23.73 -4.50
CA GLN A 176 8.49 -24.54 -4.49
C GLN A 176 8.33 -25.75 -5.40
N ASP A 177 9.42 -26.12 -6.08
CA ASP A 177 9.49 -27.37 -6.82
C ASP A 177 9.63 -28.59 -5.86
N GLY A 178 9.63 -29.79 -6.43
CA GLY A 178 9.78 -31.03 -5.65
C GLY A 178 11.13 -31.20 -4.92
N THR A 179 12.07 -30.27 -5.10
CA THR A 179 13.38 -30.21 -4.44
C THR A 179 13.47 -29.10 -3.39
N GLY A 180 12.45 -28.24 -3.29
CA GLY A 180 12.41 -27.07 -2.42
C GLY A 180 12.99 -25.80 -3.06
N GLU A 181 13.31 -25.81 -4.35
CA GLU A 181 13.74 -24.62 -5.08
C GLU A 181 12.53 -23.77 -5.48
N MET A 182 12.67 -22.46 -5.35
CA MET A 182 11.63 -21.49 -5.71
C MET A 182 11.46 -21.42 -7.23
N ILE A 183 10.22 -21.50 -7.72
CA ILE A 183 9.86 -21.34 -9.13
C ILE A 183 9.42 -19.90 -9.36
N THR A 184 10.11 -19.20 -10.24
CA THR A 184 9.84 -17.79 -10.62
C THR A 184 9.52 -17.71 -12.11
N GLY A 185 8.78 -16.68 -12.52
CA GLY A 185 8.42 -16.41 -13.90
C GLY A 185 7.32 -17.33 -14.43
N THR A 186 6.45 -17.81 -13.54
CA THR A 186 5.31 -18.66 -13.90
C THR A 186 4.03 -18.09 -13.31
N TYR A 187 3.05 -17.81 -14.16
CA TYR A 187 1.74 -17.30 -13.75
C TYR A 187 1.04 -18.28 -12.79
N GLN A 188 0.65 -17.79 -11.63
CA GLN A 188 -0.18 -18.48 -10.65
C GLN A 188 -1.61 -17.95 -10.69
N ASP A 189 -2.56 -18.88 -10.69
CA ASP A 189 -3.99 -18.63 -10.75
C ASP A 189 -4.69 -19.79 -10.05
N GLU A 190 -5.63 -19.49 -9.16
CA GLU A 190 -6.42 -20.52 -8.49
C GLU A 190 -7.45 -21.20 -9.41
N ASP A 191 -7.83 -20.59 -10.55
CA ASP A 191 -8.65 -21.22 -11.60
C ASP A 191 -7.83 -22.27 -12.37
N ALA A 192 -7.56 -23.40 -11.70
CA ALA A 192 -6.67 -24.44 -12.17
C ALA A 192 -7.19 -25.17 -13.42
N ASP A 193 -8.51 -25.16 -13.68
CA ASP A 193 -9.09 -25.78 -14.87
C ASP A 193 -9.34 -24.78 -16.02
N GLY A 194 -9.26 -23.48 -15.73
CA GLY A 194 -9.33 -22.40 -16.70
C GLY A 194 -10.72 -22.24 -17.31
N ASP A 195 -11.78 -22.65 -16.60
CA ASP A 195 -13.15 -22.53 -17.07
C ASP A 195 -13.77 -21.15 -16.81
N GLY A 196 -13.06 -20.28 -16.09
CA GLY A 196 -13.46 -18.92 -15.73
C GLY A 196 -14.45 -18.86 -14.57
N VAL A 197 -14.63 -19.95 -13.82
CA VAL A 197 -15.55 -20.06 -12.70
C VAL A 197 -14.82 -20.54 -11.45
N PHE A 198 -14.32 -19.60 -10.66
CA PHE A 198 -13.75 -19.89 -9.35
C PHE A 198 -14.74 -20.61 -8.41
N THR A 199 -14.27 -21.69 -7.79
CA THR A 199 -15.01 -22.52 -6.83
C THR A 199 -14.27 -22.70 -5.51
N TYR A 200 -15.01 -23.14 -4.48
CA TYR A 200 -14.41 -23.50 -3.19
C TYR A 200 -13.37 -24.65 -3.27
N LEU A 201 -13.36 -25.44 -4.34
CA LEU A 201 -12.37 -26.51 -4.50
C LEU A 201 -11.03 -26.00 -5.04
N GLU A 202 -11.03 -24.81 -5.63
CA GLU A 202 -9.89 -24.13 -6.24
C GLU A 202 -9.20 -23.15 -5.28
N ASP A 203 -9.90 -22.75 -4.22
CA ASP A 203 -9.43 -21.92 -3.09
C ASP A 203 -8.38 -22.68 -2.25
N LEU A 204 -7.25 -23.01 -2.88
CA LEU A 204 -6.12 -23.80 -2.39
C LEU A 204 -4.87 -22.93 -2.19
N GLY A 205 -4.94 -21.65 -2.51
CA GLY A 205 -3.85 -20.71 -2.55
C GLY A 205 -3.10 -20.71 -3.88
N LEU A 206 -2.31 -19.65 -4.09
CA LEU A 206 -1.51 -19.45 -5.30
C LEU A 206 -0.35 -20.47 -5.46
N ASP A 207 -0.11 -21.33 -4.46
CA ASP A 207 0.81 -22.46 -4.59
C ASP A 207 0.13 -23.75 -5.08
N GLY A 208 -1.21 -23.79 -5.12
CA GLY A 208 -2.01 -24.94 -5.49
C GLY A 208 -1.90 -26.12 -4.52
N ILE A 209 -1.40 -25.92 -3.29
CA ILE A 209 -1.17 -26.98 -2.31
C ILE A 209 -2.18 -26.83 -1.16
N PRO A 210 -3.09 -27.81 -0.94
CA PRO A 210 -4.03 -27.73 0.16
C PRO A 210 -3.35 -27.77 1.53
N SER A 211 -3.83 -26.94 2.44
CA SER A 211 -3.40 -26.77 3.83
C SER A 211 -1.92 -26.45 3.95
N SER A 212 -1.44 -25.55 3.08
CA SER A 212 -0.04 -25.14 3.02
C SER A 212 0.26 -23.95 3.94
N SER A 213 1.38 -23.27 3.68
CA SER A 213 1.73 -22.01 4.33
C SER A 213 0.83 -20.84 3.94
N ASP A 214 -0.05 -20.98 2.95
CA ASP A 214 -0.88 -19.90 2.42
C ASP A 214 -2.29 -19.82 3.04
N LEU A 215 -2.52 -20.52 4.16
CA LEU A 215 -3.81 -20.52 4.83
C LEU A 215 -4.23 -19.11 5.27
N TYR A 216 -5.47 -18.74 4.98
CA TYR A 216 -6.11 -17.52 5.45
C TYR A 216 -6.63 -17.63 6.89
N GLY A 217 -6.44 -16.59 7.70
CA GLY A 217 -6.93 -16.51 9.08
C GLY A 217 -6.94 -15.09 9.64
N VAL A 218 -7.96 -14.78 10.43
CA VAL A 218 -8.22 -13.42 10.94
C VAL A 218 -7.79 -13.22 12.40
N GLU A 219 -7.24 -14.27 13.02
CA GLU A 219 -6.94 -14.30 14.44
C GLU A 219 -5.76 -13.38 14.77
N TYR A 220 -5.95 -12.52 15.77
CA TYR A 220 -4.85 -11.77 16.36
C TYR A 220 -4.04 -12.70 17.28
N GLY A 221 -2.78 -12.97 16.93
CA GLY A 221 -1.85 -13.72 17.76
C GLY A 221 -1.33 -12.90 18.94
N SER A 222 -0.40 -11.99 18.66
CA SER A 222 0.17 -11.06 19.66
C SER A 222 0.82 -9.85 19.00
N GLY A 223 1.27 -8.87 19.79
CA GLY A 223 2.03 -7.73 19.24
C GLY A 223 3.37 -8.12 18.59
N ALA A 224 3.94 -9.29 18.95
CA ALA A 224 5.15 -9.83 18.35
C ALA A 224 4.89 -10.77 17.15
N ASP A 225 3.62 -11.09 16.91
CA ASP A 225 3.19 -11.96 15.80
C ASP A 225 1.73 -11.61 15.45
N PRO A 226 1.49 -10.40 14.90
CA PRO A 226 0.14 -9.93 14.61
C PRO A 226 -0.38 -10.64 13.37
N PHE A 227 -1.64 -11.10 13.45
CA PHE A 227 -2.41 -11.61 12.32
C PHE A 227 -1.62 -12.53 11.37
N PRO A 228 -1.12 -13.68 11.84
CA PRO A 228 -0.13 -14.48 11.09
C PRO A 228 -0.61 -15.01 9.75
N TYR A 229 -1.93 -15.12 9.55
CA TYR A 229 -2.55 -15.75 8.38
C TYR A 229 -3.45 -14.77 7.59
N ILE A 230 -3.44 -13.47 7.90
CA ILE A 230 -4.44 -12.51 7.35
C ILE A 230 -4.30 -12.23 5.86
N ASN A 231 -3.14 -12.55 5.30
CA ASN A 231 -2.81 -12.36 3.90
C ASN A 231 -2.69 -13.69 3.14
N GLY A 232 -3.13 -14.79 3.75
CA GLY A 232 -3.21 -16.08 3.07
C GLY A 232 -4.24 -16.05 1.93
N THR A 233 -3.94 -16.76 0.85
CA THR A 233 -4.81 -16.92 -0.31
C THR A 233 -5.72 -18.15 -0.15
N GLU A 234 -5.24 -19.22 0.49
CA GLU A 234 -6.07 -20.41 0.71
C GLU A 234 -7.21 -20.16 1.71
N HIS A 235 -8.42 -20.57 1.35
CA HIS A 235 -9.66 -20.45 2.12
C HIS A 235 -10.12 -19.01 2.39
N ASN A 236 -9.69 -18.05 1.57
CA ASN A 236 -10.11 -16.65 1.71
C ASN A 236 -11.41 -16.32 0.96
N GLN A 237 -11.92 -17.26 0.13
CA GLN A 237 -13.13 -17.14 -0.69
C GLN A 237 -13.06 -16.03 -1.76
N ILE A 238 -11.86 -15.70 -2.21
CA ILE A 238 -11.56 -14.76 -3.29
C ILE A 238 -10.81 -15.56 -4.34
N HIS A 239 -11.06 -15.25 -5.62
CA HIS A 239 -10.24 -15.78 -6.69
C HIS A 239 -8.92 -15.02 -6.69
N ASP A 240 -7.86 -15.65 -6.20
CA ASP A 240 -6.52 -15.06 -6.23
C ASP A 240 -5.79 -15.43 -7.52
N HIS A 241 -5.11 -14.44 -8.09
CA HIS A 241 -4.27 -14.58 -9.28
C HIS A 241 -3.18 -13.51 -9.31
N GLU A 242 -2.17 -13.70 -10.15
CA GLU A 242 -1.07 -12.75 -10.30
C GLU A 242 -1.38 -11.54 -11.20
N ASP A 243 -2.45 -11.59 -12.02
CA ASP A 243 -2.91 -10.44 -12.84
C ASP A 243 -3.50 -9.33 -11.96
N LEU A 244 -2.69 -8.38 -11.51
CA LEU A 244 -3.07 -7.37 -10.52
C LEU A 244 -3.81 -6.19 -11.15
N ASP A 245 -3.49 -5.83 -12.39
CA ASP A 245 -4.15 -4.73 -13.10
C ASP A 245 -5.37 -5.16 -13.95
N GLY A 246 -5.58 -6.47 -14.10
CA GLY A 246 -6.78 -7.07 -14.68
C GLY A 246 -6.80 -7.03 -16.21
N ASP A 247 -5.65 -6.97 -16.86
CA ASP A 247 -5.55 -6.93 -18.32
C ASP A 247 -5.45 -8.32 -18.97
N GLY A 248 -5.33 -9.38 -18.15
CA GLY A 248 -5.20 -10.77 -18.54
C GLY A 248 -3.81 -11.17 -19.04
N ALA A 249 -2.81 -10.31 -18.88
CA ALA A 249 -1.41 -10.62 -19.10
C ALA A 249 -0.75 -11.06 -17.77
N PHE A 250 0.48 -11.57 -17.91
CA PHE A 250 1.33 -11.92 -16.78
C PHE A 250 2.66 -11.21 -16.97
N GLU A 251 2.84 -10.18 -16.15
CA GLU A 251 3.96 -9.28 -16.19
C GLU A 251 5.14 -9.88 -15.44
N THR A 252 6.26 -10.07 -16.14
CA THR A 252 7.53 -10.58 -15.56
C THR A 252 8.65 -9.56 -15.65
N PHE A 253 8.28 -8.29 -15.85
CA PHE A 253 9.20 -7.19 -16.01
C PHE A 253 8.58 -5.90 -15.48
N GLU A 254 9.43 -4.93 -15.15
CA GLU A 254 8.95 -3.64 -14.67
C GLU A 254 9.64 -2.47 -15.38
N ALA A 255 8.87 -1.40 -15.55
CA ALA A 255 9.31 -0.09 -15.98
C ALA A 255 8.67 0.94 -15.05
N CYS A 256 9.42 1.38 -14.04
CA CYS A 256 8.87 2.19 -12.96
C CYS A 256 9.78 3.32 -12.50
N PHE A 257 9.11 4.28 -11.86
CA PHE A 257 9.71 5.33 -11.06
C PHE A 257 9.69 4.90 -9.59
N THR A 258 10.63 5.41 -8.80
CA THR A 258 10.63 5.30 -7.34
C THR A 258 10.69 6.68 -6.67
N LEU A 259 10.03 6.79 -5.52
CA LEU A 259 10.28 7.77 -4.49
C LEU A 259 10.62 7.04 -3.18
N ALA A 260 11.53 7.59 -2.38
CA ALA A 260 11.95 6.93 -1.16
C ALA A 260 11.96 7.89 0.05
N VAL A 261 11.55 7.35 1.19
CA VAL A 261 11.74 7.94 2.52
C VAL A 261 12.80 7.12 3.23
N ASP A 262 13.97 7.71 3.45
CA ASP A 262 14.92 7.22 4.43
C ASP A 262 14.43 7.63 5.81
N LEU A 263 14.05 6.66 6.65
CA LEU A 263 13.40 6.96 7.93
C LEU A 263 14.32 7.71 8.91
N SER A 264 15.64 7.62 8.72
CA SER A 264 16.65 8.36 9.48
C SER A 264 16.89 9.76 8.92
N ASP A 265 16.99 9.88 7.60
CA ASP A 265 17.61 11.04 6.96
C ASP A 265 16.63 11.94 6.19
N THR A 266 15.51 11.40 5.69
CA THR A 266 14.55 12.19 4.94
C THR A 266 13.84 13.16 5.89
N PRO A 267 13.88 14.48 5.62
CA PRO A 267 13.18 15.45 6.46
C PRO A 267 11.67 15.29 6.31
N ALA A 268 10.98 15.14 7.43
CA ALA A 268 9.53 15.20 7.49
C ALA A 268 9.08 16.67 7.40
N PHE A 269 7.95 16.92 6.74
CA PHE A 269 7.34 18.27 6.77
C PHE A 269 6.61 18.51 8.10
N VAL A 270 6.20 17.43 8.79
CA VAL A 270 5.75 17.41 10.17
C VAL A 270 6.34 16.18 10.87
N ASP A 271 7.00 16.36 12.00
CA ASP A 271 7.32 15.30 12.97
C ASP A 271 6.56 15.58 14.26
N VAL A 272 5.51 14.80 14.54
CA VAL A 272 4.55 15.09 15.61
C VAL A 272 5.24 15.22 16.97
N LEU A 273 6.19 14.35 17.29
CA LEU A 273 6.86 14.40 18.59
C LEU A 273 7.86 15.55 18.69
N ALA A 274 8.43 16.00 17.57
CA ALA A 274 9.41 17.08 17.53
C ALA A 274 8.75 18.47 17.47
N ASP A 275 7.65 18.60 16.70
CA ASP A 275 7.06 19.89 16.34
C ASP A 275 5.99 20.36 17.33
N TYR A 276 5.40 19.45 18.12
CA TYR A 276 4.33 19.76 19.07
C TYR A 276 4.80 19.66 20.53
N PRO A 277 4.21 20.46 21.44
CA PRO A 277 4.63 20.46 22.84
C PRO A 277 4.31 19.12 23.53
N THR A 278 5.20 18.71 24.44
CA THR A 278 5.05 17.47 25.23
C THR A 278 3.76 17.39 26.05
N SER A 279 3.14 18.54 26.38
CA SER A 279 1.82 18.58 27.02
C SER A 279 0.71 17.98 26.16
N GLU A 280 0.91 17.89 24.85
CA GLU A 280 -0.05 17.35 23.88
C GLU A 280 0.37 15.99 23.32
N THR A 281 1.69 15.71 23.31
CA THR A 281 2.27 14.50 22.70
C THR A 281 2.83 13.48 23.68
N GLY A 282 2.82 13.76 25.00
CA GLY A 282 3.37 12.85 26.00
C GLY A 282 2.76 11.45 25.96
N GLU A 283 1.44 11.34 25.81
CA GLU A 283 0.73 10.06 25.64
C GLU A 283 1.19 9.31 24.37
N LEU A 284 1.52 10.04 23.30
CA LEU A 284 1.99 9.44 22.05
C LEU A 284 3.36 8.78 22.24
N ALA A 285 4.29 9.48 22.89
CA ALA A 285 5.60 8.92 23.20
C ALA A 285 5.50 7.68 24.11
N ASP A 286 4.61 7.71 25.11
CA ASP A 286 4.37 6.57 26.00
C ASP A 286 3.76 5.36 25.26
N LEU A 287 2.95 5.60 24.23
CA LEU A 287 2.39 4.59 23.33
C LEU A 287 3.35 4.19 22.20
N GLY A 288 4.54 4.80 22.12
CA GLY A 288 5.49 4.61 21.04
C GLY A 288 5.02 5.10 19.67
N GLN A 289 4.09 6.06 19.60
CA GLN A 289 3.57 6.63 18.36
C GLN A 289 4.47 7.76 17.87
N THR A 290 5.01 7.63 16.65
CA THR A 290 6.03 8.52 16.07
C THR A 290 5.63 9.00 14.68
N TRP A 291 4.39 9.47 14.55
CA TRP A 291 3.82 9.92 13.28
C TRP A 291 4.64 11.07 12.67
N ARG A 292 4.98 10.88 11.39
CA ARG A 292 5.70 11.84 10.57
C ARG A 292 5.05 11.96 9.20
N GLY A 293 4.77 13.19 8.79
CA GLY A 293 4.29 13.51 7.46
C GLY A 293 5.45 13.72 6.50
N PHE A 294 5.43 13.03 5.36
CA PHE A 294 6.35 13.23 4.24
C PHE A 294 5.61 13.73 3.01
N ARG A 295 6.22 14.69 2.32
CA ARG A 295 5.72 15.27 1.08
C ARG A 295 6.86 15.16 0.06
N LEU A 296 6.75 14.18 -0.82
CA LEU A 296 7.80 13.79 -1.77
C LEU A 296 7.48 14.39 -3.14
N PRO A 297 8.32 15.28 -3.69
CA PRO A 297 8.06 15.86 -5.01
C PRO A 297 8.13 14.78 -6.09
N LEU A 298 7.09 14.65 -6.93
CA LEU A 298 7.08 13.69 -8.05
C LEU A 298 8.21 13.99 -9.04
N ALA A 299 8.59 15.26 -9.21
CA ALA A 299 9.74 15.67 -10.00
C ALA A 299 11.09 15.14 -9.48
N SER A 300 11.15 14.66 -8.23
CA SER A 300 12.34 14.01 -7.67
C SER A 300 12.39 12.50 -7.91
N ALA A 301 11.31 11.92 -8.45
CA ALA A 301 11.23 10.50 -8.75
C ALA A 301 12.34 10.09 -9.74
N ARG A 302 12.83 8.87 -9.56
CA ARG A 302 13.91 8.31 -10.38
C ARG A 302 13.41 7.06 -11.07
N VAL A 303 13.77 6.90 -12.33
CA VAL A 303 13.63 5.60 -13.00
C VAL A 303 14.58 4.61 -12.33
N VAL A 304 14.08 3.46 -11.89
CA VAL A 304 14.90 2.41 -11.25
C VAL A 304 15.02 1.15 -12.10
N SER A 305 14.02 0.92 -12.95
CA SER A 305 14.00 -0.12 -13.96
C SER A 305 13.45 0.45 -15.26
N SER A 306 14.19 0.23 -16.34
CA SER A 306 13.78 0.56 -17.71
C SER A 306 14.54 -0.35 -18.67
N PRO A 307 14.10 -1.62 -18.83
CA PRO A 307 14.79 -2.57 -19.69
C PRO A 307 14.88 -2.04 -21.13
N PRO A 308 16.05 -2.09 -21.80
CA PRO A 308 16.26 -1.41 -23.10
C PRO A 308 15.32 -1.86 -24.23
N GLU A 309 14.75 -3.06 -24.12
CA GLU A 309 13.87 -3.65 -25.12
C GLU A 309 12.37 -3.41 -24.81
N MET A 310 12.06 -2.71 -23.72
CA MET A 310 10.71 -2.53 -23.21
C MET A 310 10.28 -1.06 -23.21
N ARG A 311 9.00 -0.82 -22.90
CA ARG A 311 8.44 0.53 -22.76
C ARG A 311 9.15 1.23 -21.60
N ALA A 312 9.61 2.46 -21.83
CA ALA A 312 10.11 3.30 -20.74
C ALA A 312 8.98 3.61 -19.73
N PRO A 313 9.30 3.87 -18.46
CA PRO A 313 8.29 4.28 -17.48
C PRO A 313 7.52 5.50 -17.99
N ASP A 314 6.18 5.43 -17.89
CA ASP A 314 5.29 6.46 -18.44
C ASP A 314 4.41 7.03 -17.32
N PRO A 315 4.62 8.29 -16.89
CA PRO A 315 3.86 8.89 -15.81
C PRO A 315 2.38 9.11 -16.18
N ASP A 316 2.03 9.08 -17.47
CA ASP A 316 0.65 9.18 -17.94
C ASP A 316 -0.12 7.85 -17.88
N HIS A 317 0.59 6.76 -17.64
CA HIS A 317 0.03 5.43 -17.68
C HIS A 317 0.67 4.52 -16.63
N VAL A 318 0.36 4.82 -15.38
CA VAL A 318 0.76 4.05 -14.21
C VAL A 318 -0.29 2.98 -13.93
N THR A 319 0.04 1.70 -14.13
CA THR A 319 -0.88 0.59 -13.86
C THR A 319 -0.68 -0.04 -12.49
N HIS A 320 0.45 0.23 -11.84
CA HIS A 320 0.81 -0.37 -10.57
C HIS A 320 1.39 0.64 -9.57
N LEU A 321 1.14 0.37 -8.30
CA LEU A 321 1.77 1.02 -7.15
C LEU A 321 2.33 -0.06 -6.21
N ARG A 322 3.62 0.01 -5.90
CA ARG A 322 4.29 -0.88 -4.94
C ARG A 322 4.85 -0.07 -3.78
N ILE A 323 4.60 -0.56 -2.57
CA ILE A 323 5.23 -0.06 -1.35
C ILE A 323 6.15 -1.17 -0.85
N TRP A 324 7.44 -0.86 -0.66
CA TRP A 324 8.37 -1.84 -0.12
C TRP A 324 9.38 -1.21 0.83
N TYR A 325 9.89 -2.02 1.74
CA TYR A 325 10.81 -1.60 2.77
C TYR A 325 12.07 -2.45 2.73
N GLU A 326 13.20 -1.79 2.97
CA GLU A 326 14.49 -2.42 3.19
C GLU A 326 15.19 -1.81 4.40
N ASP A 327 16.12 -2.57 4.97
CA ASP A 327 16.90 -2.12 6.12
C ASP A 327 18.35 -2.61 6.03
N GLN A 328 19.21 -1.75 5.51
CA GLN A 328 20.63 -2.05 5.30
C GLN A 328 21.45 -2.08 6.59
N SER A 329 20.87 -1.65 7.71
CA SER A 329 21.63 -1.45 8.94
C SER A 329 21.89 -2.79 9.63
N ALA A 330 23.15 -3.16 9.84
CA ALA A 330 23.46 -4.38 10.58
C ALA A 330 22.88 -4.33 12.02
N GLY A 331 22.37 -5.45 12.53
CA GLY A 331 21.97 -5.60 13.94
C GLY A 331 20.59 -5.04 14.31
N GLY A 332 19.69 -4.93 13.33
CA GLY A 332 18.28 -4.65 13.60
C GLY A 332 17.57 -5.82 14.26
N GLY A 333 16.60 -5.54 15.13
CA GLY A 333 15.68 -6.59 15.58
C GLY A 333 14.97 -7.25 14.40
N ALA A 334 14.57 -8.51 14.58
CA ALA A 334 13.99 -9.37 13.54
C ALA A 334 12.79 -8.76 12.81
N ALA A 335 11.91 -8.09 13.55
CA ALA A 335 10.67 -7.53 13.04
C ALA A 335 10.70 -6.00 12.91
N ARG A 336 9.97 -5.49 11.93
CA ARG A 336 9.70 -4.08 11.66
C ARG A 336 8.21 -3.88 11.51
N ARG A 337 7.73 -2.76 12.05
CA ARG A 337 6.34 -2.34 12.00
C ARG A 337 6.31 -0.93 11.45
N LEU A 338 5.49 -0.72 10.43
CA LEU A 338 5.24 0.59 9.85
C LEU A 338 3.72 0.77 9.75
N GLN A 339 3.23 1.93 10.15
CA GLN A 339 1.86 2.34 9.90
C GLN A 339 1.86 3.46 8.86
N LEU A 340 1.00 3.33 7.85
CA LEU A 340 0.85 4.25 6.74
C LEU A 340 -0.56 4.83 6.76
N ALA A 341 -0.68 6.15 6.81
CA ALA A 341 -1.94 6.87 6.78
C ALA A 341 -1.88 8.00 5.75
N ARG A 342 -3.05 8.44 5.26
CA ARG A 342 -3.20 9.56 4.31
C ARG A 342 -2.21 9.52 3.14
N MET A 343 -2.00 8.33 2.58
CA MET A 343 -1.17 8.20 1.40
C MET A 343 -1.97 8.64 0.18
N ALA A 344 -1.53 9.71 -0.49
CA ALA A 344 -2.22 10.28 -1.64
C ALA A 344 -1.26 11.04 -2.57
N PHE A 345 -1.61 11.09 -3.86
CA PHE A 345 -1.01 12.06 -4.77
C PHE A 345 -1.73 13.40 -4.61
N THR A 346 -0.98 14.49 -4.46
CA THR A 346 -1.53 15.83 -4.23
C THR A 346 -1.06 16.82 -5.28
N ALA A 347 -1.95 17.73 -5.66
CA ALA A 347 -1.66 18.86 -6.55
C ALA A 347 -0.97 19.99 -5.77
N GLU A 348 -0.51 21.04 -6.47
CA GLU A 348 -0.06 22.26 -5.77
C GLU A 348 -1.26 22.89 -5.07
N GLU A 349 -1.11 23.22 -3.79
CA GLU A 349 -2.06 24.12 -3.14
C GLU A 349 -2.01 25.48 -3.88
N PRO A 350 -3.16 26.02 -4.34
CA PRO A 350 -3.23 27.22 -5.18
C PRO A 350 -2.77 28.52 -4.50
#